data_AF-A0A1G3B804-F1
#
_entry.id   AF-A0A1G3B804-F1
#
_cell.length_a   1.000
_cell.length_b   1.000
_cell.length_c   1.000
_cell.angle_alpha   90.00
_cell.angle_beta   90.00
_cell.angle_gamma   90.00
#
_symmetry.space_group_name_H-M   'P 1'
#
loop_
_entity.id
_entity.type
_entity.pdbx_description
1 polymer ?
#
loop_
_entity_poly.entity_id
_entity_poly.type
_entity_poly.pdbx_seq_one_letter_code
_entity_poly.pdbx_strand_id
1 'polypeptide(L)'
;MRKYLFFTVVCLVTGLVVIPFGAFAAAKIKLSQITPKIVRQSDIKIISIKGSGFQKGAGLDLGEGITVLSANIADKKIKAQITADLDAPIGKRDVVITNPDGGKGQKKRGLLVKKCTENCEDFGPFEGNPIPIHDKNSSQYRTDCTNAACHRNKLKETSLDSSIMTFHVLKVLDPQFSRFFGKTNDKKCLYCHKNTDLLEYSAGSLRKNVDVSICYNCHTKGSLGNEFYK
;
A
#
# COMPACT_ATOMS: atom_id res chain seq x y z
N MET A 1 -53.40 52.55 -10.36
CA MET A 1 -51.92 52.52 -10.29
C MET A 1 -51.39 51.88 -11.56
N ARG A 2 -50.47 52.58 -12.22
CA ARG A 2 -50.00 52.39 -13.59
C ARG A 2 -48.67 51.62 -13.53
N LYS A 3 -48.48 50.63 -14.41
CA LYS A 3 -47.35 50.50 -15.34
C LYS A 3 -47.36 49.13 -16.01
N TYR A 4 -47.66 49.14 -17.30
CA TYR A 4 -47.25 48.12 -18.27
C TYR A 4 -45.76 48.31 -18.58
N LEU A 5 -45.02 47.23 -18.78
CA LEU A 5 -43.79 47.25 -19.57
C LEU A 5 -43.73 46.02 -20.49
N PHE A 6 -43.50 46.32 -21.77
CA PHE A 6 -43.54 45.46 -22.94
C PHE A 6 -42.22 44.69 -23.16
N PHE A 7 -42.36 43.49 -23.76
CA PHE A 7 -41.52 42.86 -24.80
C PHE A 7 -40.03 42.57 -24.55
N THR A 8 -39.64 41.30 -24.68
CA THR A 8 -39.07 40.78 -25.95
C THR A 8 -38.91 39.26 -25.90
N VAL A 9 -39.64 38.55 -26.77
CA VAL A 9 -39.34 37.17 -27.15
C VAL A 9 -38.27 37.25 -28.24
N VAL A 10 -37.05 36.83 -27.93
CA VAL A 10 -36.03 36.51 -28.94
C VAL A 10 -36.07 35.01 -29.13
N CYS A 11 -36.77 34.58 -30.18
CA CYS A 11 -36.59 33.24 -30.75
C CYS A 11 -35.30 33.26 -31.59
N LEU A 12 -34.24 32.58 -31.10
CA LEU A 12 -33.10 32.20 -31.94
C LEU A 12 -32.54 30.85 -31.47
N VAL A 13 -32.91 29.82 -32.24
CA VAL A 13 -32.12 28.63 -32.62
C VAL A 13 -31.42 27.87 -31.48
N THR A 14 -32.08 26.82 -30.98
CA THR A 14 -31.65 25.41 -30.96
C THR A 14 -32.53 24.71 -29.92
N GLY A 15 -33.17 23.60 -30.29
CA GLY A 15 -33.97 22.83 -29.35
C GLY A 15 -33.11 22.41 -28.16
N LEU A 16 -33.41 22.93 -26.97
CA LEU A 16 -32.85 22.39 -25.74
C LEU A 16 -33.52 21.04 -25.51
N VAL A 17 -32.96 20.00 -26.14
CA VAL A 17 -33.24 18.63 -25.76
C VAL A 17 -32.71 18.48 -24.35
N VAL A 18 -33.60 18.61 -23.36
CA VAL A 18 -33.35 18.11 -22.02
C VAL A 18 -33.29 16.60 -22.17
N ILE A 19 -32.12 16.06 -22.50
CA ILE A 19 -31.87 14.63 -22.40
C ILE A 19 -32.02 14.37 -20.90
N PRO A 20 -33.04 13.62 -20.44
CA PRO A 20 -33.03 13.19 -19.07
C PRO A 20 -31.71 12.46 -18.91
N PHE A 21 -30.86 12.90 -17.98
CA PHE A 21 -29.73 12.10 -17.54
C PHE A 21 -30.36 10.82 -16.98
N GLY A 22 -30.57 9.84 -17.87
CA GLY A 22 -30.99 8.52 -17.50
C GLY A 22 -29.94 8.07 -16.52
N ALA A 23 -30.37 7.83 -15.28
CA ALA A 23 -29.56 7.13 -14.33
C ALA A 23 -29.23 5.78 -14.98
N PHE A 24 -28.06 5.69 -15.62
CA PHE A 24 -27.53 4.42 -16.08
C PHE A 24 -27.47 3.56 -14.84
N ALA A 25 -28.32 2.53 -14.78
CA ALA A 25 -28.35 1.63 -13.65
C ALA A 25 -26.93 1.09 -13.45
N ALA A 26 -26.33 1.40 -12.29
CA ALA A 26 -24.97 0.97 -11.98
C ALA A 26 -24.86 -0.54 -12.21
N ALA A 27 -23.84 -0.96 -12.97
CA ALA A 27 -23.65 -2.37 -13.28
C ALA A 27 -23.56 -3.17 -11.97
N LYS A 28 -24.38 -4.21 -11.82
CA LYS A 28 -24.42 -5.01 -10.59
C LYS A 28 -23.08 -5.74 -10.41
N ILE A 29 -22.25 -5.21 -9.52
CA ILE A 29 -20.92 -5.76 -9.24
C ILE A 29 -21.07 -7.11 -8.53
N LYS A 30 -20.48 -8.18 -9.11
CA LYS A 30 -20.48 -9.52 -8.53
C LYS A 30 -19.07 -10.05 -8.37
N LEU A 31 -18.74 -10.54 -7.18
CA LEU A 31 -17.48 -11.23 -6.88
C LEU A 31 -17.74 -12.74 -6.82
N SER A 32 -17.19 -13.49 -7.78
CA SER A 32 -17.38 -14.94 -7.88
C SER A 32 -16.30 -15.74 -7.17
N GLN A 33 -15.04 -15.32 -7.30
CA GLN A 33 -13.90 -16.05 -6.74
C GLN A 33 -12.78 -15.08 -6.32
N ILE A 34 -12.12 -15.39 -5.21
CA ILE A 34 -10.90 -14.72 -4.72
C ILE A 34 -9.82 -15.80 -4.58
N THR A 35 -8.62 -15.57 -5.07
CA THR A 35 -7.50 -16.54 -5.04
C THR A 35 -6.16 -15.83 -4.83
N PRO A 36 -5.37 -16.20 -3.80
CA PRO A 36 -5.74 -17.11 -2.72
C PRO A 36 -6.86 -16.53 -1.84
N LYS A 37 -7.65 -17.39 -1.19
CA LYS A 37 -8.64 -16.98 -0.17
C LYS A 37 -8.01 -16.72 1.20
N ILE A 38 -6.75 -17.12 1.37
CA ILE A 38 -6.01 -17.01 2.61
C ILE A 38 -4.81 -16.11 2.35
N VAL A 39 -4.68 -15.09 3.19
CA VAL A 39 -3.46 -14.31 3.35
C VAL A 39 -3.06 -14.41 4.82
N ARG A 40 -1.78 -14.32 5.10
CA ARG A 40 -1.23 -14.26 6.45
C ARG A 40 -0.78 -12.83 6.72
N GLN A 41 -0.73 -12.47 8.00
CA GLN A 41 0.00 -11.29 8.43
C GLN A 41 1.43 -11.29 7.83
N SER A 42 2.02 -10.12 7.57
CA SER A 42 3.33 -9.97 6.89
C SER A 42 3.40 -10.45 5.43
N ASP A 43 2.30 -10.94 4.84
CA ASP A 43 2.31 -11.38 3.44
C ASP A 43 2.42 -10.19 2.48
N ILE A 44 3.33 -10.27 1.51
CA ILE A 44 3.24 -9.54 0.24
C ILE A 44 2.84 -10.55 -0.84
N LYS A 45 1.63 -10.43 -1.37
CA LYS A 45 1.08 -11.41 -2.31
C LYS A 45 0.24 -10.78 -3.40
N ILE A 46 0.14 -11.48 -4.52
CA ILE A 46 -0.83 -11.16 -5.56
C ILE A 46 -2.10 -11.95 -5.28
N ILE A 47 -3.22 -11.23 -5.19
CA ILE A 47 -4.56 -11.80 -5.20
C ILE A 47 -5.21 -11.59 -6.56
N SER A 48 -6.02 -12.57 -6.98
CA SER A 48 -6.88 -12.46 -8.15
C SER A 48 -8.33 -12.59 -7.73
N ILE A 49 -9.15 -11.64 -8.18
CA ILE A 49 -10.59 -11.61 -7.96
C ILE A 49 -11.26 -11.77 -9.32
N LYS A 50 -12.13 -12.77 -9.46
CA LYS A 50 -13.00 -12.94 -10.64
C LYS A 50 -14.39 -12.44 -10.33
N GLY A 51 -15.07 -11.90 -11.34
CA GLY A 51 -16.38 -11.31 -11.17
C GLY A 51 -16.97 -10.75 -12.45
N SER A 52 -17.84 -9.76 -12.31
CA SER A 52 -18.46 -9.02 -13.41
C SER A 52 -18.84 -7.62 -12.95
N GLY A 53 -18.89 -6.68 -13.89
CA GLY A 53 -19.33 -5.31 -13.65
C GLY A 53 -18.25 -4.43 -13.01
N PHE A 54 -16.97 -4.81 -13.10
CA PHE A 54 -15.87 -3.98 -12.61
C PHE A 54 -15.56 -2.87 -13.62
N GLN A 55 -15.38 -1.65 -13.15
CA GLN A 55 -14.96 -0.54 -14.01
C GLN A 55 -13.48 -0.23 -13.81
N LYS A 56 -12.83 0.25 -14.88
CA LYS A 56 -11.47 0.79 -14.78
C LYS A 56 -11.47 1.94 -13.77
N GLY A 57 -10.54 1.92 -12.82
CA GLY A 57 -10.48 2.91 -11.74
C GLY A 57 -11.34 2.57 -10.51
N ALA A 58 -11.97 1.40 -10.45
CA ALA A 58 -12.66 0.98 -9.23
C ALA A 58 -11.71 0.87 -8.02
N GLY A 59 -12.22 1.22 -6.84
CA GLY A 59 -11.55 0.98 -5.56
C GLY A 59 -11.72 -0.47 -5.13
N LEU A 60 -10.65 -1.05 -4.58
CA LEU A 60 -10.64 -2.36 -3.93
C LEU A 60 -10.32 -2.19 -2.45
N ASP A 61 -11.22 -2.66 -1.60
CA ASP A 61 -11.05 -2.72 -0.15
C ASP A 61 -11.05 -4.18 0.31
N LEU A 62 -10.03 -4.52 1.10
CA LEU A 62 -9.77 -5.86 1.64
C LEU A 62 -9.82 -5.87 3.17
N GLY A 63 -10.34 -4.81 3.79
CA GLY A 63 -10.45 -4.63 5.24
C GLY A 63 -9.17 -4.14 5.90
N GLU A 64 -9.31 -3.68 7.14
CA GLU A 64 -8.26 -3.08 7.96
C GLU A 64 -6.96 -3.91 8.04
N GLY A 65 -5.81 -3.25 7.90
CA GLY A 65 -4.50 -3.89 7.93
C GLY A 65 -4.12 -4.63 6.64
N ILE A 66 -4.90 -4.50 5.56
CA ILE A 66 -4.50 -4.96 4.22
C ILE A 66 -4.42 -3.75 3.29
N THR A 67 -3.24 -3.49 2.75
CA THR A 67 -3.01 -2.39 1.81
C THR A 67 -2.97 -2.92 0.38
N VAL A 68 -3.80 -2.34 -0.50
CA VAL A 68 -3.73 -2.60 -1.95
C VAL A 68 -2.61 -1.77 -2.56
N LEU A 69 -1.54 -2.43 -2.96
CA LEU A 69 -0.35 -1.80 -3.50
C LEU A 69 -0.54 -1.38 -4.96
N SER A 70 -1.10 -2.29 -5.75
CA SER A 70 -1.50 -2.07 -7.13
C SER A 70 -2.73 -2.92 -7.44
N ALA A 71 -3.55 -2.47 -8.38
CA ALA A 71 -4.68 -3.24 -8.88
C ALA A 71 -4.84 -3.03 -10.38
N ASN A 72 -4.66 -4.10 -11.16
CA ASN A 72 -5.10 -4.13 -12.54
C ASN A 72 -6.55 -4.61 -12.56
N ILE A 73 -7.47 -3.71 -12.91
CA ILE A 73 -8.92 -3.96 -12.92
C ILE A 73 -9.41 -3.99 -14.37
N ALA A 74 -9.92 -5.15 -14.76
CA ALA A 74 -10.68 -5.38 -15.98
C ALA A 74 -12.10 -5.84 -15.61
N ASP A 75 -13.04 -5.76 -16.56
CA ASP A 75 -14.48 -6.01 -16.33
C ASP A 75 -14.79 -7.28 -15.52
N LYS A 76 -14.04 -8.37 -15.77
CA LYS A 76 -14.28 -9.69 -15.15
C LYS A 76 -13.18 -10.15 -14.19
N LYS A 77 -12.09 -9.39 -14.08
CA LYS A 77 -10.91 -9.83 -13.33
C LYS A 77 -10.16 -8.65 -12.73
N ILE A 78 -9.82 -8.79 -11.47
CA ILE A 78 -8.86 -7.94 -10.78
C ILE A 78 -7.63 -8.78 -10.45
N LYS A 79 -6.46 -8.24 -10.72
CA LYS A 79 -5.18 -8.76 -10.22
C LYS A 79 -4.57 -7.66 -9.36
N ALA A 80 -4.55 -7.86 -8.05
CA ALA A 80 -4.07 -6.87 -7.10
C ALA A 80 -2.86 -7.41 -6.33
N GLN A 81 -1.80 -6.61 -6.25
CA GLN A 81 -0.73 -6.86 -5.30
C GLN A 81 -1.11 -6.21 -3.98
N ILE A 82 -0.95 -6.95 -2.89
CA ILE A 82 -1.33 -6.51 -1.55
C ILE A 82 -0.17 -6.73 -0.59
N THR A 83 -0.19 -5.99 0.51
CA THR A 83 0.54 -6.34 1.73
C THR A 83 -0.44 -6.49 2.88
N ALA A 84 -0.16 -7.42 3.79
CA ALA A 84 -0.87 -7.59 5.03
C ALA A 84 0.01 -7.15 6.19
N ASP A 85 -0.48 -6.20 6.98
CA ASP A 85 0.22 -5.76 8.18
C ASP A 85 0.37 -6.92 9.17
N LEU A 86 1.39 -6.82 10.01
CA LEU A 86 1.66 -7.85 11.00
C LEU A 86 0.63 -7.88 12.12
N ASP A 87 0.06 -6.71 12.43
CA ASP A 87 -1.03 -6.53 13.36
C ASP A 87 -2.41 -6.58 12.69
N ALA A 88 -2.49 -6.96 11.40
CA ALA A 88 -3.76 -7.08 10.70
C ALA A 88 -4.70 -8.04 11.45
N PRO A 89 -5.95 -7.63 11.80
CA PRO A 89 -6.86 -8.46 12.58
C PRO A 89 -7.09 -9.85 11.96
N ILE A 90 -6.81 -10.91 12.70
CA ILE A 90 -7.01 -12.28 12.21
C ILE A 90 -8.51 -12.55 12.07
N GLY A 91 -8.91 -13.17 10.97
CA GLY A 91 -10.30 -13.54 10.75
C GLY A 91 -10.77 -13.37 9.32
N LYS A 92 -12.03 -13.75 9.09
CA LYS A 92 -12.69 -13.56 7.80
C LYS A 92 -13.15 -12.11 7.69
N ARG A 93 -12.93 -11.54 6.52
CA ARG A 93 -13.29 -10.15 6.19
C ARG A 93 -13.95 -10.06 4.84
N ASP A 94 -14.73 -9.00 4.70
CA ASP A 94 -15.44 -8.70 3.47
C ASP A 94 -14.47 -8.12 2.44
N VAL A 95 -14.70 -8.43 1.17
CA VAL A 95 -14.00 -7.80 0.06
C VAL A 95 -14.98 -6.92 -0.68
N VAL A 96 -14.67 -5.64 -0.79
CA VAL A 96 -15.57 -4.62 -1.34
C VAL A 96 -14.92 -4.00 -2.57
N ILE A 97 -15.70 -3.87 -3.64
CA ILE A 97 -15.36 -3.12 -4.84
C ILE A 97 -16.30 -1.92 -4.92
N THR A 98 -15.74 -0.73 -5.16
CA THR A 98 -16.50 0.49 -5.43
C THR A 98 -16.11 1.03 -6.79
N ASN A 99 -17.03 1.03 -7.75
CA ASN A 99 -16.80 1.60 -9.07
C ASN A 99 -16.84 3.14 -9.03
N PRO A 100 -16.25 3.83 -10.03
CA PRO A 100 -16.33 5.29 -10.16
C PRO A 100 -17.75 5.85 -10.28
N ASP A 101 -18.69 5.06 -10.80
CA ASP A 101 -20.13 5.40 -10.85
C ASP A 101 -20.85 5.27 -9.49
N GLY A 102 -20.13 4.90 -8.42
CA GLY A 102 -20.66 4.70 -7.07
C GLY A 102 -21.24 3.30 -6.83
N GLY A 103 -21.32 2.44 -7.84
CA GLY A 103 -21.75 1.06 -7.70
C GLY A 103 -20.86 0.29 -6.73
N LYS A 104 -21.47 -0.52 -5.85
CA LYS A 104 -20.74 -1.34 -4.86
C LYS A 104 -21.08 -2.82 -5.00
N GLY A 105 -20.05 -3.65 -4.90
CA GLY A 105 -20.16 -5.10 -4.82
C GLY A 105 -19.35 -5.63 -3.66
N GLN A 106 -19.87 -6.63 -2.97
CA GLN A 106 -19.18 -7.23 -1.83
C GLN A 106 -19.19 -8.75 -1.89
N LYS A 107 -18.08 -9.34 -1.43
CA LYS A 107 -18.03 -10.75 -1.05
C LYS A 107 -17.88 -10.84 0.46
N LYS A 108 -18.98 -11.11 1.15
CA LYS A 108 -18.97 -11.32 2.60
C LYS A 108 -18.04 -12.47 2.97
N ARG A 109 -17.19 -12.27 3.98
CA ARG A 109 -16.25 -13.27 4.51
C ARG A 109 -15.39 -13.88 3.37
N GLY A 110 -15.05 -13.07 2.37
CA GLY A 110 -14.43 -13.48 1.11
C GLY A 110 -12.93 -13.76 1.21
N LEU A 111 -12.25 -13.12 2.17
CA LEU A 111 -10.83 -13.31 2.46
C LEU A 111 -10.63 -13.70 3.92
N LEU A 112 -9.73 -14.64 4.18
CA LEU A 112 -9.32 -15.04 5.52
C LEU A 112 -7.89 -14.56 5.78
N VAL A 113 -7.73 -13.68 6.77
CA VAL A 113 -6.42 -13.36 7.33
C VAL A 113 -6.11 -14.39 8.41
N LYS A 114 -4.96 -15.06 8.28
CA LYS A 114 -4.42 -15.96 9.29
C LYS A 114 -3.24 -15.32 10.00
N LYS A 115 -2.96 -15.82 11.21
CA LYS A 115 -1.68 -15.57 11.84
C LYS A 115 -0.57 -15.96 10.87
N CYS A 116 0.44 -15.12 10.80
CA CYS A 116 1.66 -15.50 10.14
C CYS A 116 2.23 -16.78 10.80
N THR A 117 2.86 -17.65 10.00
CA THR A 117 3.43 -18.93 10.47
C THR A 117 4.97 -18.98 10.52
N GLU A 118 5.67 -18.22 9.66
CA GLU A 118 7.13 -18.10 9.66
C GLU A 118 7.56 -16.62 9.53
N ASN A 119 8.52 -16.15 10.34
CA ASN A 119 8.97 -14.73 10.37
C ASN A 119 7.85 -13.73 10.69
N CYS A 120 7.11 -14.00 11.78
CA CYS A 120 5.77 -13.45 12.06
C CYS A 120 5.67 -12.55 13.26
N GLU A 121 6.80 -11.96 13.60
CA GLU A 121 6.94 -11.14 14.77
C GLU A 121 6.62 -9.71 14.35
N ASP A 122 5.51 -9.16 14.89
CA ASP A 122 5.42 -7.70 15.02
C ASP A 122 6.77 -7.28 15.60
N PHE A 123 7.40 -6.22 15.09
CA PHE A 123 8.65 -5.74 15.68
C PHE A 123 8.34 -5.29 17.12
N GLY A 124 8.24 -6.25 18.05
CA GLY A 124 8.59 -6.06 19.43
C GLY A 124 10.07 -5.71 19.49
N PRO A 125 10.56 -5.22 20.63
CA PRO A 125 12.00 -5.17 20.83
C PRO A 125 12.54 -6.53 20.43
N PHE A 126 13.38 -6.51 19.41
CA PHE A 126 13.91 -7.68 18.73
C PHE A 126 14.35 -8.69 19.82
N GLU A 127 13.81 -9.92 19.85
CA GLU A 127 14.20 -10.91 20.89
C GLU A 127 15.61 -11.48 20.64
N GLY A 128 16.30 -11.01 19.61
CA GLY A 128 17.74 -11.13 19.43
C GLY A 128 18.45 -9.79 19.63
N ASN A 129 19.66 -9.67 19.12
CA ASN A 129 20.30 -8.37 18.97
C ASN A 129 20.03 -7.84 17.53
N PRO A 130 19.24 -6.78 17.30
CA PRO A 130 18.85 -6.30 15.96
C PRO A 130 20.03 -5.82 15.13
N ILE A 131 21.18 -5.69 15.77
CA ILE A 131 22.42 -5.23 15.20
C ILE A 131 23.47 -6.01 15.98
N PRO A 132 24.22 -7.00 15.45
CA PRO A 132 25.15 -7.86 16.22
C PRO A 132 26.08 -7.22 17.29
N ILE A 133 26.12 -5.88 17.41
CA ILE A 133 26.75 -5.05 18.45
C ILE A 133 25.81 -4.45 19.55
N HIS A 134 24.46 -4.43 19.44
CA HIS A 134 23.52 -3.83 20.41
C HIS A 134 22.96 -4.83 21.43
N ASP A 135 23.69 -5.17 22.49
CA ASP A 135 23.19 -6.10 23.50
C ASP A 135 21.75 -5.75 23.96
N LYS A 136 20.79 -6.63 23.64
CA LYS A 136 19.37 -6.46 24.01
C LYS A 136 19.16 -6.40 25.52
N ASN A 137 20.13 -6.89 26.29
CA ASN A 137 20.11 -6.84 27.76
C ASN A 137 20.77 -5.57 28.30
N SER A 138 21.35 -4.72 27.44
CA SER A 138 21.91 -3.42 27.83
C SER A 138 20.80 -2.46 28.23
N SER A 139 21.02 -1.72 29.31
CA SER A 139 20.16 -0.60 29.73
C SER A 139 20.10 0.53 28.70
N GLN A 140 20.98 0.51 27.69
CA GLN A 140 21.04 1.47 26.59
C GLN A 140 20.38 0.95 25.30
N TYR A 141 19.82 -0.26 25.30
CA TYR A 141 19.11 -0.82 24.15
C TYR A 141 17.87 -0.01 23.82
N ARG A 142 17.73 0.45 22.57
CA ARG A 142 16.54 1.16 22.10
C ARG A 142 16.14 0.75 20.69
N THR A 143 14.85 0.88 20.39
CA THR A 143 14.25 0.56 19.08
C THR A 143 13.84 1.80 18.28
N ASP A 144 14.15 3.00 18.79
CA ASP A 144 13.83 4.30 18.22
C ASP A 144 15.00 4.83 17.37
N CYS A 145 15.36 4.08 16.33
CA CYS A 145 16.54 4.29 15.49
C CYS A 145 16.73 5.74 15.04
N THR A 146 15.63 6.43 14.74
CA THR A 146 15.62 7.80 14.18
C THR A 146 15.56 8.91 15.24
N ASN A 147 15.61 8.57 16.54
CA ASN A 147 15.70 9.54 17.62
C ASN A 147 17.04 10.31 17.57
N ALA A 148 17.08 11.49 18.20
CA ALA A 148 18.15 12.45 18.23
C ALA A 148 19.52 11.90 18.67
N ALA A 149 19.57 10.73 19.32
CA ALA A 149 20.80 10.16 19.87
C ALA A 149 21.59 9.27 18.90
N CYS A 150 20.97 8.72 17.84
CA CYS A 150 21.60 7.70 17.00
C CYS A 150 21.51 8.05 15.50
N HIS A 151 20.51 7.59 14.73
CA HIS A 151 20.53 7.71 13.26
C HIS A 151 19.64 8.84 12.68
N ARG A 152 19.51 9.98 13.39
CA ARG A 152 18.60 11.09 13.00
C ARG A 152 18.83 11.64 11.58
N ASN A 153 20.04 11.51 11.06
CA ASN A 153 20.42 12.09 9.77
C ASN A 153 20.06 11.19 8.59
N LYS A 154 19.75 9.90 8.80
CA LYS A 154 19.40 8.97 7.71
C LYS A 154 18.15 9.40 6.94
N LEU A 155 17.22 10.05 7.63
CA LEU A 155 16.01 10.62 7.05
C LEU A 155 16.22 11.98 6.39
N LYS A 156 17.45 12.50 6.40
CA LYS A 156 17.83 13.80 5.82
C LYS A 156 18.95 13.66 4.79
N GLU A 157 19.31 12.44 4.42
CA GLU A 157 20.37 12.18 3.44
C GLU A 157 19.94 12.66 2.05
N THR A 158 20.81 13.40 1.39
CA THR A 158 20.65 13.87 0.01
C THR A 158 21.62 13.14 -0.91
N SER A 159 21.19 12.78 -2.12
CA SER A 159 22.10 12.28 -3.15
C SER A 159 22.82 13.42 -3.84
N LEU A 160 23.87 13.07 -4.61
CA LEU A 160 24.61 14.01 -5.46
C LEU A 160 23.71 14.65 -6.52
N ASP A 161 22.73 13.90 -7.02
CA ASP A 161 21.65 14.42 -7.83
C ASP A 161 20.43 14.70 -6.94
N SER A 162 20.00 15.95 -6.87
CA SER A 162 18.88 16.40 -6.03
C SER A 162 17.51 15.98 -6.56
N SER A 163 17.42 15.52 -7.82
CA SER A 163 16.19 14.96 -8.40
C SER A 163 15.92 13.52 -7.94
N ILE A 164 16.93 12.88 -7.35
CA ILE A 164 16.86 11.51 -6.86
C ILE A 164 16.78 11.56 -5.33
N MET A 165 15.90 10.75 -4.75
CA MET A 165 15.89 10.56 -3.30
C MET A 165 16.90 9.48 -2.92
N THR A 166 17.60 9.65 -1.80
CA THR A 166 18.42 8.57 -1.24
C THR A 166 17.53 7.40 -0.82
N PHE A 167 18.09 6.19 -0.79
CA PHE A 167 17.32 4.98 -0.50
C PHE A 167 16.59 5.06 0.85
N HIS A 168 17.23 5.58 1.90
CA HIS A 168 16.59 5.73 3.21
C HIS A 168 15.42 6.72 3.18
N VAL A 169 15.60 7.89 2.58
CA VAL A 169 14.53 8.90 2.47
C VAL A 169 13.39 8.38 1.60
N LEU A 170 13.70 7.79 0.44
CA LEU A 170 12.71 7.18 -0.45
C LEU A 170 11.92 6.09 0.29
N LYS A 171 12.61 5.15 0.94
CA LYS A 171 11.92 3.98 1.48
C LYS A 171 11.18 4.24 2.78
N VAL A 172 11.64 5.21 3.57
CA VAL A 172 11.04 5.51 4.88
C VAL A 172 10.01 6.63 4.81
N LEU A 173 10.25 7.67 4.00
CA LEU A 173 9.44 8.89 3.98
C LEU A 173 8.54 9.03 2.75
N ASP A 174 8.91 8.48 1.59
CA ASP A 174 8.05 8.59 0.40
C ASP A 174 6.73 7.84 0.63
N PRO A 175 5.55 8.48 0.47
CA PRO A 175 4.27 7.81 0.75
C PRO A 175 3.98 6.63 -0.18
N GLN A 176 4.48 6.64 -1.42
CA GLN A 176 4.29 5.54 -2.36
C GLN A 176 5.16 4.34 -2.00
N PHE A 177 6.36 4.57 -1.48
CA PHE A 177 7.33 3.52 -1.16
C PHE A 177 7.37 3.08 0.31
N SER A 178 6.94 3.93 1.22
CA SER A 178 6.98 3.67 2.66
C SER A 178 5.72 2.99 3.20
N ARG A 179 4.66 2.91 2.40
CA ARG A 179 3.44 2.14 2.71
C ARG A 179 3.63 0.62 2.75
N PHE A 180 4.79 0.11 2.31
CA PHE A 180 5.01 -1.34 2.19
C PHE A 180 5.41 -2.01 3.51
N PHE A 181 5.97 -1.26 4.46
CA PHE A 181 6.62 -1.80 5.66
C PHE A 181 6.30 -0.89 6.84
N GLY A 182 6.02 -1.45 8.02
CA GLY A 182 5.99 -0.76 9.32
C GLY A 182 5.21 0.56 9.41
N LYS A 183 4.21 0.66 10.30
CA LYS A 183 3.41 1.89 10.48
C LYS A 183 4.23 3.14 10.90
N THR A 184 5.40 2.96 11.48
CA THR A 184 6.30 4.04 11.94
C THR A 184 7.64 3.97 11.20
N ASN A 185 8.38 5.09 11.16
CA ASN A 185 9.71 5.15 10.56
C ASN A 185 10.68 4.11 11.15
N ASP A 186 10.69 3.92 12.47
CA ASP A 186 11.63 2.98 13.11
C ASP A 186 11.28 1.52 12.79
N LYS A 187 9.98 1.15 12.80
CA LYS A 187 9.51 -0.15 12.27
C LYS A 187 9.93 -0.39 10.81
N LYS A 188 10.00 0.65 9.97
CA LYS A 188 10.52 0.55 8.58
C LYS A 188 12.03 0.26 8.56
N CYS A 189 12.80 0.92 9.41
CA CYS A 189 14.24 0.67 9.55
C CYS A 189 14.51 -0.77 9.99
N LEU A 190 13.81 -1.24 11.02
CA LEU A 190 13.95 -2.60 11.54
C LEU A 190 13.59 -3.67 10.50
N TYR A 191 12.66 -3.38 9.59
CA TYR A 191 12.32 -4.29 8.49
C TYR A 191 13.50 -4.56 7.56
N CYS A 192 14.19 -3.52 7.12
CA CYS A 192 15.33 -3.67 6.22
C CYS A 192 16.58 -4.18 6.96
N HIS A 193 16.77 -3.78 8.22
CA HIS A 193 18.01 -4.01 8.94
C HIS A 193 17.99 -5.17 9.93
N LYS A 194 16.95 -6.01 9.93
CA LYS A 194 16.78 -7.14 10.85
C LYS A 194 18.00 -8.06 11.00
N ASN A 195 18.83 -8.19 9.96
CA ASN A 195 19.97 -9.12 9.91
C ASN A 195 21.29 -8.40 9.56
N THR A 196 21.33 -7.08 9.69
CA THR A 196 22.40 -6.22 9.19
C THR A 196 23.00 -5.43 10.34
N ASP A 197 24.33 -5.49 10.43
CA ASP A 197 25.08 -4.68 11.39
C ASP A 197 25.19 -3.24 10.89
N LEU A 198 24.87 -2.28 11.76
CA LEU A 198 24.81 -0.84 11.51
C LEU A 198 25.79 -0.14 12.44
N LEU A 199 27.08 -0.15 12.07
CA LEU A 199 28.07 0.68 12.75
C LEU A 199 28.14 2.04 12.06
N GLU A 200 27.55 3.05 12.69
CA GLU A 200 27.84 4.44 12.37
C GLU A 200 29.34 4.65 12.64
N TYR A 201 30.07 5.32 11.73
CA TYR A 201 31.55 5.42 11.65
C TYR A 201 32.31 4.32 10.90
N SER A 202 31.68 3.24 10.44
CA SER A 202 32.32 2.38 9.44
C SER A 202 32.19 3.03 8.06
N ALA A 203 33.16 3.85 7.65
CA ALA A 203 33.17 4.50 6.35
C ALA A 203 33.35 3.49 5.17
N GLY A 204 32.37 2.60 4.96
CA GLY A 204 32.36 1.59 3.91
C GLY A 204 32.42 0.13 4.37
N SER A 205 32.32 -0.18 5.66
CA SER A 205 32.38 -1.56 6.17
C SER A 205 31.13 -1.95 6.95
N LEU A 206 29.99 -1.99 6.25
CA LEU A 206 28.86 -2.79 6.72
C LEU A 206 29.38 -4.24 6.86
N ARG A 207 29.54 -4.73 8.10
CA ARG A 207 30.02 -6.10 8.33
C ARG A 207 29.11 -7.16 7.68
N LYS A 208 27.85 -6.78 7.42
CA LYS A 208 26.90 -7.53 6.59
C LYS A 208 25.93 -6.57 5.93
N ASN A 209 25.87 -6.55 4.60
CA ASN A 209 24.88 -5.75 3.86
C ASN A 209 23.45 -6.20 4.17
N VAL A 210 22.48 -5.33 3.87
CA VAL A 210 21.07 -5.72 3.83
C VAL A 210 20.93 -6.91 2.90
N ASP A 211 20.25 -7.95 3.37
CA ASP A 211 19.99 -9.15 2.58
C ASP A 211 19.18 -8.75 1.34
N VAL A 212 19.76 -8.96 0.16
CA VAL A 212 19.15 -8.58 -1.12
C VAL A 212 17.81 -9.28 -1.35
N SER A 213 17.54 -10.41 -0.69
CA SER A 213 16.22 -11.08 -0.71
C SER A 213 15.08 -10.16 -0.25
N ILE A 214 15.36 -9.18 0.62
CA ILE A 214 14.38 -8.18 1.06
C ILE A 214 13.93 -7.31 -0.13
N CYS A 215 14.83 -7.05 -1.07
CA CYS A 215 14.56 -6.25 -2.28
C CYS A 215 13.71 -7.01 -3.30
N TYR A 216 13.75 -8.36 -3.33
CA TYR A 216 12.98 -9.15 -4.31
C TYR A 216 11.48 -8.85 -4.24
N ASN A 217 10.93 -8.61 -3.05
CA ASN A 217 9.51 -8.30 -2.87
C ASN A 217 9.02 -7.08 -3.67
N CYS A 218 9.94 -6.14 -3.99
CA CYS A 218 9.65 -4.93 -4.76
C CYS A 218 10.20 -4.96 -6.20
N HIS A 219 11.08 -5.89 -6.55
CA HIS A 219 11.78 -5.93 -7.84
C HIS A 219 11.49 -7.18 -8.69
N THR A 220 10.64 -8.11 -8.21
CA THR A 220 10.20 -9.27 -9.02
C THR A 220 9.15 -8.90 -10.07
N LYS A 221 9.08 -9.68 -11.15
CA LYS A 221 8.09 -9.57 -12.23
C LYS A 221 6.66 -9.30 -11.71
N GLY A 222 6.09 -8.16 -12.10
CA GLY A 222 4.75 -7.72 -11.69
C GLY A 222 4.70 -6.88 -10.41
N SER A 223 5.85 -6.43 -9.89
CA SER A 223 5.96 -5.44 -8.82
C SER A 223 5.79 -4.00 -9.35
N LEU A 224 5.85 -3.03 -8.44
CA LEU A 224 5.57 -1.61 -8.69
C LEU A 224 6.68 -0.85 -9.43
N GLY A 225 7.88 -1.41 -9.54
CA GLY A 225 8.95 -0.81 -10.33
C GLY A 225 8.80 -1.17 -11.81
N ASN A 226 9.24 -0.29 -12.71
CA ASN A 226 9.59 -0.74 -14.06
C ASN A 226 10.57 -1.90 -13.93
N GLU A 227 10.38 -2.99 -14.69
CA GLU A 227 11.34 -4.09 -14.74
C GLU A 227 12.71 -3.50 -15.13
N PHE A 228 13.63 -3.40 -14.17
CA PHE A 228 14.99 -2.91 -14.42
C PHE A 228 15.84 -3.94 -15.17
N TYR A 229 15.38 -5.18 -15.24
CA TYR A 229 16.01 -6.24 -16.00
C TYR A 229 14.95 -6.93 -16.86
N LYS A 230 15.02 -6.70 -18.16
CA LYS A 230 14.44 -7.58 -19.19
C LYS A 230 15.49 -8.56 -19.64
#